data_AF-A0A060N9L1-F1
#
_entry.id   AF-A0A060N9L1-F1
#
_cell.length_a   1.000
_cell.length_b   1.000
_cell.length_c   1.000
_cell.angle_alpha   90.00
_cell.angle_beta   90.00
_cell.angle_gamma   90.00
#
_symmetry.space_group_name_H-M   'P 1'
#
loop_
_entity.id
_entity.type
_entity.pdbx_description
1 polymer ?
#
loop_
_entity_poly.entity_id
_entity_poly.type
_entity_poly.pdbx_seq_one_letter_code
_entity_poly.pdbx_strand_id
1 'polypeptide(L)'
;MNIKNLTEGLIIRNYKELCKILEIKITGGYSKKAQFKELSCYCKYTKEGHKFIIQEIYKTPKKKIDNRYNNHSNRIYYDAFKPNEENGEKTGVYCIIRNNNIYIGSTVRSFRDRFQEHNMPSRIDNKETFQILNNDGCFDILWIANKNTTEQQIREKEAEYINKFKNNKNWILINKNKNTWSFIPKNKPKRKNKYIKINSNNYEKAIKILKENNLMK
;
A
#
# COMPACT_ATOMS: atom_id res chain seq x y z
N MET A 1 -31.51 -14.17 -2.26
CA MET A 1 -32.74 -13.38 -2.48
C MET A 1 -33.88 -14.31 -2.83
N ASN A 2 -35.09 -14.09 -2.30
CA ASN A 2 -36.27 -14.88 -2.68
C ASN A 2 -37.00 -14.21 -3.87
N ILE A 3 -36.85 -14.77 -5.08
CA ILE A 3 -37.36 -14.18 -6.33
C ILE A 3 -38.79 -14.62 -6.63
N LYS A 4 -39.32 -15.64 -5.94
CA LYS A 4 -40.65 -16.21 -6.21
C LYS A 4 -41.79 -15.21 -6.00
N ASN A 5 -41.55 -14.17 -5.22
CA ASN A 5 -42.52 -13.12 -4.91
C ASN A 5 -42.53 -11.99 -5.95
N LEU A 6 -41.70 -12.06 -6.99
CA LEU A 6 -41.73 -11.12 -8.11
C LEU A 6 -42.65 -11.65 -9.22
N THR A 7 -43.38 -10.74 -9.84
CA THR A 7 -44.14 -10.96 -11.06
C THR A 7 -43.80 -9.90 -12.10
N GLU A 8 -43.95 -10.23 -13.38
CA GLU A 8 -43.76 -9.26 -14.46
C GLU A 8 -44.84 -8.18 -14.40
N GLY A 9 -44.45 -6.92 -14.62
CA GLY A 9 -45.32 -5.76 -14.44
C GLY A 9 -45.48 -5.29 -12.99
N LEU A 10 -44.89 -5.99 -12.00
CA LEU A 10 -45.00 -5.59 -10.59
C LEU A 10 -44.37 -4.23 -10.33
N ILE A 11 -45.15 -3.32 -9.75
CA ILE A 11 -44.72 -1.98 -9.34
C ILE A 11 -44.47 -1.99 -7.83
N ILE A 12 -43.24 -1.69 -7.44
CA ILE A 12 -42.78 -1.68 -6.05
C ILE A 12 -42.46 -0.23 -5.66
N ARG A 13 -43.08 0.29 -4.60
CA ARG A 13 -43.08 1.75 -4.33
C ARG A 13 -41.70 2.29 -3.97
N ASN A 14 -40.90 1.48 -3.27
CA ASN A 14 -39.59 1.89 -2.76
C ASN A 14 -38.70 0.68 -2.45
N TYR A 15 -37.43 0.97 -2.15
CA TYR A 15 -36.43 -0.06 -1.84
C TYR A 15 -36.74 -0.85 -0.55
N LYS A 16 -37.42 -0.26 0.44
CA LYS A 16 -37.77 -1.00 1.67
C LYS A 16 -38.81 -2.08 1.36
N GLU A 17 -39.79 -1.77 0.53
CA GLU A 17 -40.78 -2.75 0.05
C GLU A 17 -40.13 -3.83 -0.80
N LEU A 18 -39.23 -3.43 -1.71
CA LEU A 18 -38.45 -4.38 -2.51
C LEU A 18 -37.70 -5.39 -1.62
N CYS A 19 -37.04 -4.91 -0.56
CA CYS A 19 -36.35 -5.78 0.37
C CYS A 19 -37.28 -6.74 1.13
N LYS A 20 -38.49 -6.29 1.49
CA LYS A 20 -39.50 -7.14 2.13
C LYS A 20 -39.96 -8.26 1.19
N ILE A 21 -40.30 -7.92 -0.05
CA ILE A 21 -40.74 -8.87 -1.08
C ILE A 21 -39.66 -9.92 -1.34
N LEU A 22 -38.40 -9.49 -1.42
CA LEU A 22 -37.24 -10.35 -1.68
C LEU A 22 -36.69 -11.07 -0.44
N GLU A 23 -37.30 -10.84 0.74
CA GLU A 23 -36.88 -11.36 2.04
C GLU A 23 -35.39 -11.11 2.34
N ILE A 24 -34.93 -9.88 2.05
CA ILE A 24 -33.55 -9.46 2.31
C ILE A 24 -33.49 -8.31 3.30
N LYS A 25 -32.36 -8.23 4.02
CA LYS A 25 -32.10 -7.14 4.94
C LYS A 25 -32.00 -5.81 4.19
N ILE A 26 -32.63 -4.78 4.74
CA ILE A 26 -32.49 -3.39 4.28
C ILE A 26 -31.06 -2.93 4.59
N THR A 27 -30.34 -2.46 3.57
CA THR A 27 -28.96 -1.97 3.71
C THR A 27 -28.76 -0.60 3.07
N GLY A 28 -27.60 0.01 3.31
CA GLY A 28 -27.18 1.29 2.74
C GLY A 28 -25.89 1.19 1.91
N GLY A 29 -25.45 2.33 1.36
CA GLY A 29 -24.13 2.46 0.72
C GLY A 29 -23.82 1.41 -0.34
N TYR A 30 -22.65 0.78 -0.22
CA TYR A 30 -22.18 -0.25 -1.16
C TYR A 30 -22.98 -1.56 -1.07
N SER A 31 -23.45 -1.95 0.11
CA SER A 31 -24.27 -3.16 0.27
C SER A 31 -25.59 -3.05 -0.48
N LYS A 32 -26.22 -1.86 -0.47
CA LYS A 32 -27.42 -1.60 -1.27
C LYS A 32 -27.13 -1.71 -2.77
N LYS A 33 -26.00 -1.18 -3.24
CA LYS A 33 -25.57 -1.32 -4.65
C LYS A 33 -25.33 -2.79 -5.02
N ALA A 34 -24.73 -3.57 -4.12
CA ALA A 34 -24.48 -4.99 -4.33
C ALA A 34 -25.79 -5.78 -4.45
N GLN A 35 -26.79 -5.46 -3.62
CA GLN A 35 -28.12 -6.06 -3.73
C GLN A 35 -28.81 -5.74 -5.06
N PHE A 36 -28.70 -4.51 -5.58
CA PHE A 36 -29.23 -4.21 -6.92
C PHE A 36 -28.52 -4.96 -8.04
N LYS A 37 -27.19 -5.11 -7.95
CA LYS A 37 -26.42 -5.91 -8.91
C LYS A 37 -26.80 -7.39 -8.84
N GLU A 38 -27.11 -7.89 -7.66
CA GLU A 38 -27.62 -9.25 -7.49
C GLU A 38 -29.03 -9.38 -8.06
N LEU A 39 -29.93 -8.44 -7.78
CA LEU A 39 -31.28 -8.41 -8.35
C LEU A 39 -31.28 -8.39 -9.89
N SER A 40 -30.37 -7.60 -10.51
CA SER A 40 -30.25 -7.55 -11.97
C SER A 40 -29.76 -8.85 -12.61
N CYS A 41 -29.29 -9.81 -11.81
CA CYS A 41 -29.01 -11.16 -12.27
C CYS A 41 -30.27 -12.01 -12.41
N TYR A 42 -31.35 -11.67 -11.70
CA TYR A 42 -32.60 -12.44 -11.67
C TYR A 42 -33.72 -11.82 -12.50
N CYS A 43 -33.76 -10.50 -12.62
CA CYS A 43 -34.80 -9.82 -13.39
C CYS A 43 -34.28 -8.56 -14.08
N LYS A 44 -35.04 -8.10 -15.08
CA LYS A 44 -34.93 -6.78 -15.66
C LYS A 44 -35.92 -5.86 -14.96
N TYR A 45 -35.46 -4.71 -14.50
CA TYR A 45 -36.32 -3.72 -13.87
C TYR A 45 -35.93 -2.30 -14.28
N THR A 46 -36.92 -1.41 -14.30
CA THR A 46 -36.72 0.02 -14.48
C THR A 46 -36.99 0.72 -13.16
N LYS A 47 -36.25 1.80 -12.90
CA LYS A 47 -36.45 2.63 -11.71
C LYS A 47 -37.01 3.98 -12.12
N GLU A 48 -38.16 4.34 -11.57
CA GLU A 48 -38.82 5.63 -11.80
C GLU A 48 -38.93 6.39 -10.48
N GLY A 49 -38.04 7.37 -10.28
CA GLY A 49 -37.90 8.06 -9.00
C GLY A 49 -37.53 7.10 -7.88
N HIS A 50 -38.45 6.82 -6.97
CA HIS A 50 -38.27 5.84 -5.89
C HIS A 50 -38.86 4.46 -6.21
N LYS A 51 -39.68 4.35 -7.25
CA LYS A 51 -40.40 3.13 -7.63
C LYS A 51 -39.54 2.21 -8.48
N PHE A 52 -39.83 0.92 -8.43
CA PHE A 52 -39.21 -0.11 -9.26
C PHE A 52 -40.31 -0.85 -10.03
N ILE A 53 -40.12 -1.03 -11.32
CA ILE A 53 -41.05 -1.74 -12.20
C ILE A 53 -40.32 -2.97 -12.73
N ILE A 54 -40.79 -4.16 -12.37
CA ILE A 54 -40.23 -5.42 -12.88
C ILE A 54 -40.72 -5.62 -14.30
N GLN A 55 -39.82 -5.61 -15.26
CA GLN A 55 -40.15 -5.75 -16.68
C GLN A 55 -40.18 -7.22 -17.11
N GLU A 56 -39.21 -8.00 -16.64
CA GLU A 56 -39.00 -9.38 -17.08
C GLU A 56 -38.32 -10.16 -15.96
N ILE A 57 -38.74 -11.41 -15.73
CA ILE A 57 -38.07 -12.31 -14.79
C ILE A 57 -37.36 -13.41 -15.58
N TYR A 58 -36.05 -13.54 -15.38
CA TYR A 58 -35.28 -14.52 -16.14
C TYR A 58 -35.57 -15.93 -15.65
N LYS A 59 -35.88 -16.85 -16.58
CA LYS A 59 -36.05 -18.28 -16.29
C LYS A 59 -34.78 -18.90 -15.70
N THR A 60 -33.61 -18.43 -16.13
CA THR A 60 -32.31 -18.82 -15.60
C THR A 60 -31.55 -17.57 -15.17
N PRO A 61 -31.09 -17.47 -13.91
CA PRO A 61 -30.35 -16.30 -13.45
C PRO A 61 -29.08 -16.07 -14.27
N LYS A 62 -28.79 -14.81 -14.61
CA LYS A 62 -27.54 -14.42 -15.25
C LYS A 62 -26.37 -14.68 -14.30
N LYS A 63 -25.26 -15.16 -14.85
CA LYS A 63 -24.03 -15.38 -14.07
C LYS A 63 -23.54 -14.05 -13.50
N LYS A 64 -23.27 -14.02 -12.19
CA LYS A 64 -22.69 -12.86 -11.52
C LYS A 64 -21.26 -12.66 -12.01
N ILE A 65 -21.03 -11.59 -12.78
CA ILE A 65 -19.69 -11.24 -13.24
C ILE A 65 -18.96 -10.47 -12.13
N ASP A 66 -17.87 -11.06 -11.63
CA ASP A 66 -16.97 -10.44 -10.67
C ASP A 66 -15.74 -9.85 -11.37
N ASN A 67 -15.81 -8.56 -11.71
CA ASN A 67 -14.71 -7.85 -12.35
C ASN A 67 -13.55 -7.52 -11.40
N ARG A 68 -13.58 -7.92 -10.13
CA ARG A 68 -12.43 -7.72 -9.21
C ARG A 68 -11.17 -8.44 -9.69
N TYR A 69 -11.33 -9.56 -10.41
CA TYR A 69 -10.22 -10.33 -10.97
C TYR A 69 -9.76 -9.87 -12.37
N ASN A 70 -10.58 -9.10 -13.10
CA ASN A 70 -10.32 -8.69 -14.48
C ASN A 70 -9.58 -7.34 -14.59
N ASN A 71 -9.18 -6.73 -13.46
CA ASN A 71 -8.30 -5.57 -13.50
C ASN A 71 -6.87 -6.06 -13.81
N HIS A 72 -6.32 -5.64 -14.95
CA HIS A 72 -4.95 -5.93 -15.37
C HIS A 72 -3.92 -5.63 -14.26
N SER A 73 -4.16 -4.57 -13.48
CA SER A 73 -3.39 -4.18 -12.32
C SER A 73 -3.37 -5.21 -11.17
N ASN A 74 -4.46 -5.96 -10.96
CA ASN A 74 -4.50 -7.03 -9.96
C ASN A 74 -3.77 -8.29 -10.43
N ARG A 75 -3.66 -8.54 -11.75
CA ARG A 75 -3.01 -9.73 -12.29
C ARG A 75 -1.47 -9.60 -12.26
N ILE A 76 -0.95 -8.46 -12.72
CA ILE A 76 0.48 -8.11 -12.59
C ILE A 76 0.94 -8.18 -11.13
N TYR A 77 0.07 -7.75 -10.19
CA TYR A 77 0.35 -7.77 -8.75
C TYR A 77 0.68 -9.17 -8.20
N TYR A 78 -0.07 -10.21 -8.59
CA TYR A 78 0.18 -11.58 -8.09
C TYR A 78 1.32 -12.28 -8.84
N ASP A 79 1.48 -12.02 -10.14
CA ASP A 79 2.50 -12.73 -10.93
C ASP A 79 3.91 -12.20 -10.67
N ALA A 80 4.05 -10.91 -10.36
CA ALA A 80 5.34 -10.28 -10.06
C ALA A 80 5.84 -10.58 -8.64
N PHE A 81 4.97 -10.80 -7.66
CA PHE A 81 5.37 -11.11 -6.28
C PHE A 81 5.64 -12.61 -6.10
N LYS A 82 6.91 -13.00 -6.08
CA LYS A 82 7.31 -14.41 -5.94
C LYS A 82 7.20 -15.01 -4.53
N PRO A 83 7.35 -14.24 -3.44
CA PRO A 83 7.24 -14.83 -2.11
C PRO A 83 5.84 -15.41 -1.83
N ASN A 84 5.81 -16.53 -1.09
CA ASN A 84 4.56 -17.09 -0.60
C ASN A 84 3.94 -16.22 0.50
N GLU A 85 2.74 -16.58 0.97
CA GLU A 85 2.00 -15.80 1.95
C GLU A 85 2.76 -15.61 3.26
N GLU A 86 3.31 -16.68 3.82
CA GLU A 86 4.08 -16.67 5.07
C GLU A 86 5.33 -15.80 4.96
N ASN A 87 6.12 -15.96 3.90
CA ASN A 87 7.34 -15.17 3.71
C ASN A 87 7.02 -13.73 3.36
N GLY A 88 5.86 -13.44 2.76
CA GLY A 88 5.45 -12.08 2.45
C GLY A 88 5.28 -11.19 3.70
N GLU A 89 4.97 -11.78 4.85
CA GLU A 89 4.83 -11.07 6.13
C GLU A 89 6.17 -10.83 6.85
N LYS A 90 7.25 -11.49 6.40
CA LYS A 90 8.57 -11.39 7.03
C LYS A 90 9.34 -10.14 6.61
N THR A 91 10.45 -9.90 7.27
CA THR A 91 11.37 -8.77 7.03
C THR A 91 12.72 -9.26 6.51
N GLY A 92 13.55 -8.37 5.99
CA GLY A 92 14.88 -8.70 5.47
C GLY A 92 15.22 -7.99 4.17
N VAL A 93 15.98 -8.67 3.31
CA VAL A 93 16.52 -8.14 2.04
C VAL A 93 15.81 -8.80 0.86
N TYR A 94 15.42 -7.99 -0.11
CA TYR A 94 14.74 -8.41 -1.33
C TYR A 94 15.45 -7.85 -2.56
N CYS A 95 15.05 -8.38 -3.72
CA CYS A 95 15.41 -7.84 -5.02
C CYS A 95 14.17 -7.58 -5.88
N ILE A 96 14.34 -6.67 -6.84
CA ILE A 96 13.43 -6.49 -7.97
C ILE A 96 14.24 -6.71 -9.23
N ILE A 97 13.84 -7.67 -10.06
CA ILE A 97 14.63 -8.16 -11.18
C ILE A 97 13.83 -8.06 -12.48
N ARG A 98 14.50 -7.65 -13.55
CA ARG A 98 14.04 -7.84 -14.92
C ARG A 98 15.22 -7.94 -15.86
N ASN A 99 15.27 -9.01 -16.66
CA ASN A 99 16.42 -9.34 -17.50
C ASN A 99 17.69 -9.32 -16.63
N ASN A 100 18.66 -8.48 -16.96
CA ASN A 100 19.90 -8.33 -16.19
C ASN A 100 19.85 -7.16 -15.22
N ASN A 101 18.77 -6.39 -15.15
CA ASN A 101 18.63 -5.29 -14.19
C ASN A 101 18.19 -5.83 -12.83
N ILE A 102 18.89 -5.40 -11.78
CA ILE A 102 18.56 -5.76 -10.41
C ILE A 102 18.57 -4.52 -9.51
N TYR A 103 17.47 -4.35 -8.76
CA TYR A 103 17.40 -3.47 -7.60
C TYR A 103 17.44 -4.31 -6.34
N ILE A 104 18.16 -3.87 -5.33
CA ILE A 104 18.26 -4.52 -4.03
C ILE A 104 17.76 -3.54 -2.97
N GLY A 105 16.94 -4.03 -2.06
CA GLY A 105 16.48 -3.21 -0.95
C GLY A 105 16.22 -4.05 0.28
N SER A 106 15.95 -3.37 1.40
CA SER A 106 15.54 -4.02 2.63
C SER A 106 14.25 -3.46 3.21
N THR A 107 13.63 -4.21 4.11
CA THR A 107 12.40 -3.84 4.81
C THR A 107 12.43 -4.31 6.26
N VAL A 108 11.93 -3.46 7.16
CA VAL A 108 11.66 -3.75 8.58
C VAL A 108 10.16 -3.90 8.87
N ARG A 109 9.31 -3.77 7.84
CA ARG A 109 7.85 -3.89 7.95
C ARG A 109 7.38 -5.27 7.51
N SER A 110 7.25 -5.46 6.21
CA SER A 110 7.08 -6.76 5.57
C SER A 110 7.53 -6.68 4.12
N PHE A 111 7.81 -7.82 3.49
CA PHE A 111 8.09 -7.87 2.05
C PHE A 111 6.86 -7.48 1.22
N ARG A 112 5.66 -7.88 1.65
CA ARG A 112 4.39 -7.53 0.99
C ARG A 112 4.13 -6.04 1.02
N ASP A 113 4.30 -5.38 2.17
CA ASP A 113 4.16 -3.93 2.29
C ASP A 113 5.14 -3.23 1.36
N ARG A 114 6.38 -3.72 1.30
CA ARG A 114 7.41 -3.09 0.49
C ARG A 114 7.17 -3.28 -1.01
N PHE A 115 6.69 -4.45 -1.43
CA PHE A 115 6.23 -4.68 -2.80
C PHE A 115 5.07 -3.76 -3.17
N GLN A 116 4.09 -3.57 -2.28
CA GLN A 116 2.98 -2.64 -2.51
C GLN A 116 3.47 -1.19 -2.68
N GLU A 117 4.41 -0.77 -1.84
CA GLU A 117 5.05 0.54 -1.98
C GLU A 117 5.70 0.69 -3.37
N HIS A 118 6.45 -0.32 -3.83
CA HIS A 118 7.09 -0.32 -5.15
C HIS A 118 6.11 -0.37 -6.33
N ASN A 119 4.86 -0.77 -6.11
CA ASN A 119 3.78 -0.73 -7.11
C ASN A 119 2.97 0.58 -7.07
N MET A 120 3.32 1.53 -6.19
CA MET A 120 2.64 2.82 -6.07
C MET A 120 3.60 3.97 -6.42
N PRO A 121 3.56 4.52 -7.65
CA PRO A 121 4.55 5.50 -8.11
C PRO A 121 4.55 6.82 -7.31
N SER A 122 3.46 7.14 -6.62
CA SER A 122 3.36 8.31 -5.73
C SER A 122 4.09 8.14 -4.40
N ARG A 123 4.52 6.91 -4.04
CA ARG A 123 5.10 6.58 -2.73
C ARG A 123 6.58 6.17 -2.80
N ILE A 124 7.20 6.28 -3.98
CA ILE A 124 8.58 5.82 -4.19
C ILE A 124 9.43 6.96 -4.74
N ASP A 125 10.58 7.19 -4.12
CA ASP A 125 11.59 8.13 -4.65
C ASP A 125 12.24 7.62 -5.94
N ASN A 126 12.26 6.29 -6.14
CA ASN A 126 12.76 5.63 -7.35
C ASN A 126 11.63 5.08 -8.25
N LYS A 127 11.28 5.84 -9.29
CA LYS A 127 10.29 5.42 -10.30
C LYS A 127 10.74 4.23 -11.16
N GLU A 128 12.04 3.92 -11.20
CA GLU A 128 12.58 2.83 -12.03
C GLU A 128 12.10 1.45 -11.55
N THR A 129 12.00 1.23 -10.24
CA THR A 129 11.52 -0.06 -9.70
C THR A 129 10.06 -0.32 -10.04
N PHE A 130 9.25 0.73 -10.08
CA PHE A 130 7.85 0.64 -10.50
C PHE A 130 7.76 0.25 -11.99
N GLN A 131 8.57 0.90 -12.84
CA GLN A 131 8.64 0.57 -14.25
C GLN A 131 9.13 -0.85 -14.50
N ILE A 132 10.06 -1.36 -13.69
CA ILE A 132 10.51 -2.74 -13.82
C ILE A 132 9.39 -3.73 -13.51
N LEU A 133 8.68 -3.56 -12.39
CA LEU A 133 7.57 -4.44 -12.02
C LEU A 133 6.42 -4.39 -13.04
N ASN A 134 6.12 -3.20 -13.58
CA ASN A 134 5.05 -3.06 -14.58
C ASN A 134 5.42 -3.61 -15.97
N ASN A 135 6.69 -3.94 -16.21
CA ASN A 135 7.18 -4.49 -17.47
C ASN A 135 7.66 -5.95 -17.29
N ASP A 136 6.87 -6.79 -16.62
CA ASP A 136 7.17 -8.22 -16.37
C ASP A 136 8.39 -8.49 -15.47
N GLY A 137 8.80 -7.49 -14.68
CA GLY A 137 9.77 -7.71 -13.61
C GLY A 137 9.16 -8.44 -12.42
N CYS A 138 10.01 -9.06 -11.61
CA CYS A 138 9.59 -9.77 -10.41
C CYS A 138 10.21 -9.20 -9.14
N PHE A 139 9.52 -9.40 -8.02
CA PHE A 139 9.99 -9.14 -6.67
C PHE A 139 10.26 -10.47 -5.99
N ASP A 140 11.45 -10.64 -5.42
CA ASP A 140 11.83 -11.87 -4.71
C ASP A 140 12.68 -11.58 -3.47
N ILE A 141 12.79 -12.56 -2.58
CA ILE A 141 13.54 -12.44 -1.32
C ILE A 141 14.96 -12.95 -1.51
N LEU A 142 15.94 -12.13 -1.11
CA LEU A 142 17.34 -12.53 -1.04
C LEU A 142 17.70 -13.11 0.33
N TRP A 143 17.11 -12.56 1.39
CA TRP A 143 17.39 -12.99 2.75
C TRP A 143 16.27 -12.60 3.72
N ILE A 144 15.88 -13.54 4.58
CA ILE A 144 14.86 -13.35 5.61
C ILE A 144 15.55 -13.06 6.94
N ALA A 145 15.14 -12.00 7.62
CA ALA A 145 15.63 -11.63 8.93
C ALA A 145 14.99 -12.49 10.03
N ASN A 146 15.75 -12.76 11.08
CA ASN A 146 15.23 -13.42 12.28
C ASN A 146 14.48 -12.42 13.15
N LYS A 147 13.63 -12.91 14.06
CA LYS A 147 12.80 -12.07 14.95
C LYS A 147 13.60 -11.06 15.79
N ASN A 148 14.84 -11.38 16.13
CA ASN A 148 15.72 -10.54 16.95
C ASN A 148 16.69 -9.68 16.12
N THR A 149 16.62 -9.75 14.79
CA THR A 149 17.51 -8.99 13.92
C THR A 149 17.16 -7.50 14.00
N THR A 150 18.17 -6.66 14.24
CA THR A 150 17.99 -5.20 14.29
C THR A 150 17.89 -4.61 12.89
N GLU A 151 17.31 -3.41 12.77
CA GLU A 151 17.29 -2.69 11.49
C GLU A 151 18.72 -2.52 10.94
N GLN A 152 19.70 -2.21 11.80
CA GLN A 152 21.10 -2.06 11.39
C GLN A 152 21.63 -3.33 10.71
N GLN A 153 21.40 -4.51 11.29
CA GLN A 153 21.83 -5.78 10.70
C GLN A 153 21.16 -6.04 9.35
N ILE A 154 19.89 -5.67 9.21
CA ILE A 154 19.16 -5.76 7.94
C ILE A 154 19.81 -4.83 6.88
N ARG A 155 20.19 -3.60 7.26
CA ARG A 155 20.88 -2.65 6.36
C ARG A 155 22.29 -3.11 5.98
N GLU A 156 23.03 -3.69 6.92
CA GLU A 156 24.34 -4.28 6.67
C GLU A 156 24.23 -5.44 5.67
N LYS A 157 23.22 -6.30 5.81
CA LYS A 157 22.93 -7.36 4.84
C LYS A 157 22.51 -6.82 3.47
N GLU A 158 21.72 -5.74 3.42
CA GLU A 158 21.41 -5.06 2.15
C GLU A 158 22.69 -4.62 1.43
N ALA A 159 23.63 -3.99 2.15
CA ALA A 159 24.90 -3.54 1.61
C ALA A 159 25.79 -4.70 1.12
N GLU A 160 25.81 -5.83 1.85
CA GLU A 160 26.51 -7.05 1.44
C GLU A 160 25.99 -7.57 0.09
N TYR A 161 24.67 -7.66 -0.07
CA TYR A 161 24.06 -8.07 -1.33
C TYR A 161 24.31 -7.07 -2.46
N ILE A 162 24.21 -5.76 -2.18
CA ILE A 162 24.57 -4.71 -3.14
C ILE A 162 26.00 -4.91 -3.65
N ASN A 163 26.98 -5.10 -2.76
CA ASN A 163 28.37 -5.30 -3.14
C ASN A 163 28.58 -6.61 -3.91
N LYS A 164 27.91 -7.70 -3.50
CA LYS A 164 27.95 -8.99 -4.19
C LYS A 164 27.50 -8.87 -5.64
N PHE A 165 26.39 -8.16 -5.90
CA PHE A 165 25.86 -8.00 -7.25
C PHE A 165 26.58 -6.91 -8.06
N LYS A 166 27.12 -5.87 -7.41
CA LYS A 166 27.95 -4.85 -8.05
C LYS A 166 29.20 -5.43 -8.71
N ASN A 167 29.81 -6.43 -8.09
CA ASN A 167 31.01 -7.09 -8.60
C ASN A 167 30.71 -8.17 -9.65
N ASN A 168 29.43 -8.46 -9.93
CA ASN A 168 29.03 -9.51 -10.85
C ASN A 168 28.72 -8.93 -12.24
N LYS A 169 29.49 -9.32 -13.26
CA LYS A 169 29.36 -8.83 -14.64
C LYS A 169 28.03 -9.19 -15.31
N ASN A 170 27.28 -10.17 -14.77
CA ASN A 170 26.01 -10.60 -15.34
C ASN A 170 24.84 -9.68 -14.97
N TRP A 171 25.01 -8.80 -13.98
CA TRP A 171 23.94 -7.98 -13.43
C TRP A 171 24.25 -6.49 -13.55
N ILE A 172 23.21 -5.72 -13.87
CA ILE A 172 23.21 -4.25 -13.91
C ILE A 172 22.48 -3.79 -12.65
N LEU A 173 23.24 -3.32 -11.66
CA LEU A 173 22.68 -2.82 -10.41
C LEU A 173 22.07 -1.43 -10.63
N ILE A 174 20.75 -1.33 -10.49
CA ILE A 174 19.97 -0.08 -10.71
C ILE A 174 19.64 0.66 -9.41
N ASN A 175 20.23 0.24 -8.29
CA ASN A 175 20.20 1.08 -7.10
C ASN A 175 20.82 2.42 -7.48
N LYS A 176 20.01 3.50 -7.52
CA LYS A 176 20.56 4.86 -7.56
C LYS A 176 21.64 4.95 -6.50
N ASN A 177 22.70 5.74 -6.74
CA ASN A 177 23.66 6.17 -5.74
C ASN A 177 22.90 6.97 -4.65
N LYS A 178 22.04 6.29 -3.88
CA LYS A 178 21.80 6.60 -2.50
C LYS A 178 23.19 6.62 -1.95
N ASN A 179 23.64 7.78 -1.47
CA ASN A 179 24.66 7.83 -0.43
C ASN A 179 24.44 6.58 0.42
N THR A 180 25.33 5.60 0.26
CA THR A 180 25.33 4.34 0.99
C THR A 180 24.89 4.68 2.38
N TRP A 181 23.80 4.08 2.88
CA TRP A 181 23.26 4.36 4.21
C TRP A 181 24.43 4.61 5.16
N SER A 182 24.72 5.88 5.41
CA SER A 182 25.76 6.27 6.33
C SER A 182 24.99 6.35 7.60
N PHE A 183 25.20 5.37 8.48
CA PHE A 183 24.89 5.57 9.87
C PHE A 183 25.71 6.78 10.30
N ILE A 184 25.12 7.97 10.23
CA ILE A 184 25.53 9.06 11.08
C ILE A 184 24.98 8.63 12.44
N PRO A 185 25.81 8.18 13.38
CA PRO A 185 25.33 7.90 14.72
C PRO A 185 24.56 9.14 15.17
N LYS A 186 23.40 8.97 15.82
CA LYS A 186 22.70 10.08 16.47
C LYS A 186 23.50 10.72 17.62
N ASN A 187 24.82 10.55 17.66
CA ASN A 187 25.74 11.45 18.33
C ASN A 187 25.85 12.74 17.52
N LYS A 188 24.75 13.50 17.40
CA LYS A 188 24.94 14.95 17.26
C LYS A 188 25.76 15.35 18.48
N PRO A 189 26.98 15.92 18.32
CA PRO A 189 27.68 16.46 19.48
C PRO A 189 26.68 17.39 20.17
N LYS A 190 26.41 17.16 21.46
CA LYS A 190 25.57 18.07 22.25
C LYS A 190 26.13 19.47 21.98
N ARG A 191 25.29 20.39 21.50
CA ARG A 191 25.72 21.78 21.31
C ARG A 191 26.34 22.22 22.64
N LYS A 192 27.61 22.63 22.62
CA LYS A 192 28.31 23.09 23.82
C LYS A 192 27.57 24.27 24.45
N ASN A 193 26.87 25.05 23.63
CA ASN A 193 26.13 26.25 24.02
C ASN A 193 24.62 26.01 23.91
N LYS A 194 23.86 26.53 24.89
CA LYS A 194 22.39 26.55 24.89
C LYS A 194 21.90 27.95 24.55
N TYR A 195 20.81 28.03 23.78
CA TYR A 195 20.09 29.29 23.57
C TYR A 195 19.22 29.58 24.80
N ILE A 196 19.33 30.80 25.32
CA ILE A 196 18.48 31.30 26.39
C ILE A 196 17.53 32.31 25.77
N LYS A 197 16.23 32.15 26.00
CA LYS A 197 15.23 33.15 25.60
C LYS A 197 15.13 34.19 26.70
N ILE A 198 15.27 35.46 26.34
CA ILE A 198 15.29 36.58 27.28
C ILE A 198 14.34 37.64 26.75
N ASN A 199 13.62 38.29 27.64
CA ASN A 199 12.86 39.49 27.29
C ASN A 199 13.85 40.58 26.82
N SER A 200 13.53 41.26 25.72
CA SER A 200 14.37 42.33 25.12
C SER A 200 14.77 43.38 26.14
N ASN A 201 13.87 43.72 27.07
CA ASN A 201 14.11 44.75 28.08
C ASN A 201 15.20 44.35 29.10
N ASN A 202 15.53 43.05 29.17
CA ASN A 202 16.53 42.50 30.09
C ASN A 202 17.79 42.02 29.38
N TYR A 203 17.96 42.34 28.09
CA TYR A 203 19.06 41.83 27.27
C TYR A 203 20.43 42.22 27.85
N GLU A 204 20.65 43.51 28.12
CA GLU A 204 21.91 44.01 28.67
C GLU A 204 22.23 43.43 30.05
N LYS A 205 21.21 43.33 30.91
CA LYS A 205 21.36 42.72 32.24
C LYS A 205 21.77 41.24 32.14
N ALA A 206 21.20 40.51 31.19
CA ALA A 206 21.55 39.11 30.98
C ALA A 206 22.97 38.93 30.42
N ILE A 207 23.39 39.79 29.48
CA ILE A 207 24.77 39.78 28.96
C ILE A 207 25.78 40.00 30.10
N LYS A 208 25.51 40.95 30.99
CA LYS A 208 26.38 41.24 32.13
C LYS A 208 26.54 40.02 33.05
N ILE A 209 25.44 39.40 33.46
CA ILE A 209 25.44 38.20 34.32
C ILE A 209 26.22 37.05 33.64
N LEU A 210 26.02 36.85 32.34
CA LEU A 210 26.69 35.78 31.60
C LEU A 210 28.21 36.00 31.49
N LYS A 211 28.67 37.25 31.35
CA LYS A 211 30.10 37.59 31.37
C LYS A 211 30.72 37.43 32.75
N GLU A 212 30.07 37.94 33.80
CA GLU A 212 30.56 37.84 35.20
C GLU A 212 30.75 36.38 35.65
N ASN A 213 29.94 35.46 35.13
CA ASN A 213 30.01 34.04 35.46
C ASN A 213 30.85 33.21 34.47
N ASN A 214 31.57 33.84 33.53
CA ASN A 214 32.34 33.16 32.47
C ASN A 214 31.51 32.17 31.62
N LEU A 215 30.20 32.41 31.49
CA LEU A 215 29.27 31.56 30.73
C LEU A 215 29.10 32.00 29.28
N MET A 216 29.66 33.16 28.93
CA MET A 216 29.72 33.70 27.57
C MET A 216 31.18 33.98 27.23
N LYS A 217 31.67 33.37 26.14
CA LYS A 217 32.99 33.62 25.56
C LYS A 217 32.87 34.62 24.42
#